data_AF-A0A1S1LK87-F1
#
_entry.id   AF-A0A1S1LK87-F1
#
_cell.length_a   1.000
_cell.length_b   1.000
_cell.length_c   1.000
_cell.angle_alpha   90.00
_cell.angle_beta   90.00
_cell.angle_gamma   90.00
#
_symmetry.space_group_name_H-M   'P 1'
#
loop_
_entity.id
_entity.type
_entity.pdbx_description
1 polymer ?
#
loop_
_entity_poly.entity_id
_entity_poly.type
_entity_poly.pdbx_seq_one_letter_code
_entity_poly.pdbx_strand_id
1 'polypeptide(L)'
;MANPFVKAWKYLMALFNAKIDENADPKVQIQQAIEEAQRNHQALSQQAASVIGNQRQLEMRLNRQLADVEKLQVNVRQALTLADQATGSGDASKATEYNNAAEAFAAQLVTAEQSVEDLKALHDQALAAAAQAKKAVEQNAMMLQQRIAERTKLLSQLEQAKMQEQVSASLRSMSELAAPGNTPSLDEVRDKIERRYANALGQAELAQNSVQGRMIEVQQASVQMAGHSRLEQIRASMKGEALPSGGTATPAPATAPEQANPANPLGQQ
;
A
#
# COMPACT_ATOMS: atom_id res chain seq x y z
N MET A 1 22.10 22.91 4.97
CA MET A 1 22.69 22.08 3.89
C MET A 1 22.78 20.65 4.39
N ALA A 2 22.24 19.67 3.67
CA ALA A 2 22.11 18.30 4.18
C ALA A 2 23.49 17.61 4.22
N ASN A 3 23.96 17.28 5.44
CA ASN A 3 25.27 16.68 5.65
C ASN A 3 25.42 15.35 4.88
N PRO A 4 26.46 15.21 4.03
CA PRO A 4 26.69 14.00 3.24
C PRO A 4 26.92 12.75 4.10
N PHE A 5 27.38 12.92 5.34
CA PHE A 5 27.58 11.85 6.32
C PHE A 5 26.28 11.18 6.78
N VAL A 6 25.21 11.97 7.00
CA VAL A 6 23.89 11.44 7.40
C VAL A 6 23.25 10.70 6.23
N LYS A 7 23.52 11.12 4.99
CA LYS A 7 23.08 10.40 3.79
C LYS A 7 23.82 9.07 3.64
N ALA A 8 25.14 9.05 3.81
CA ALA A 8 25.93 7.82 3.78
C ALA A 8 25.51 6.85 4.90
N TRP A 9 25.24 7.33 6.11
CA TRP A 9 24.74 6.50 7.21
C TRP A 9 23.33 5.95 6.94
N LYS A 10 22.43 6.77 6.39
CA LYS A 10 21.10 6.30 5.95
C LYS A 10 21.20 5.26 4.85
N TYR A 11 22.10 5.42 3.88
CA TYR A 11 22.33 4.41 2.83
C TYR A 11 22.95 3.13 3.40
N LEU A 12 23.90 3.23 4.33
CA LEU A 12 24.50 2.07 4.99
C LEU A 12 23.45 1.31 5.81
N MET A 13 22.65 2.01 6.61
CA MET A 13 21.54 1.42 7.37
C MET A 13 20.46 0.85 6.44
N ALA A 14 20.15 1.50 5.33
CA ALA A 14 19.20 0.98 4.34
C ALA A 14 19.72 -0.28 3.65
N LEU A 15 21.02 -0.35 3.32
CA LEU A 15 21.65 -1.55 2.77
C LEU A 15 21.75 -2.68 3.80
N PHE A 16 21.95 -2.35 5.09
CA PHE A 16 21.89 -3.33 6.17
C PHE A 16 20.47 -3.83 6.42
N ASN A 17 19.46 -2.94 6.47
CA ASN A 17 18.05 -3.31 6.59
C ASN A 17 17.60 -4.15 5.41
N ALA A 18 17.94 -3.76 4.17
CA ALA A 18 17.58 -4.52 2.97
C ALA A 18 18.18 -5.92 2.98
N LYS A 19 19.41 -6.10 3.49
CA LYS A 19 20.07 -7.40 3.56
C LYS A 19 19.68 -8.24 4.78
N ILE A 20 19.09 -7.62 5.82
CA ILE A 20 18.55 -8.29 7.00
C ILE A 20 17.11 -8.73 6.77
N ASP A 21 16.28 -7.92 6.11
CA ASP A 21 14.91 -8.31 5.72
C ASP A 21 14.92 -9.48 4.72
N GLU A 22 15.87 -9.48 3.78
CA GLU A 22 16.03 -10.56 2.79
C GLU A 22 16.52 -11.89 3.42
N ASN A 23 17.06 -11.84 4.64
CA ASN A 23 17.52 -12.98 5.42
C ASN A 23 16.69 -13.22 6.71
N ALA A 24 15.49 -12.64 6.80
CA ALA A 24 14.65 -12.80 7.97
C ALA A 24 14.40 -14.30 8.24
N ASP A 25 14.90 -14.80 9.39
CA ASP A 25 14.81 -16.22 9.75
C ASP A 25 13.35 -16.68 9.56
N PRO A 26 13.08 -17.68 8.71
CA PRO A 26 11.72 -18.16 8.45
C PRO A 26 10.96 -18.50 9.73
N LYS A 27 11.66 -18.85 10.82
CA LYS A 27 11.08 -19.00 12.16
C LYS A 27 10.38 -17.73 12.66
N VAL A 28 10.97 -16.56 12.48
CA VAL A 28 10.42 -15.27 12.90
C VAL A 28 9.21 -14.92 12.06
N GLN A 29 9.25 -15.14 10.74
CA GLN A 29 8.11 -14.87 9.86
C GLN A 29 6.90 -15.75 10.22
N ILE A 30 7.12 -17.05 10.45
CA ILE A 30 6.06 -17.97 10.90
C ILE A 30 5.47 -17.51 12.25
N GLN A 31 6.33 -17.03 13.16
CA GLN A 31 5.88 -16.53 14.46
C GLN A 31 5.04 -15.25 14.34
N GLN A 32 5.49 -14.29 13.53
CA GLN A 32 4.76 -13.04 13.26
C GLN A 32 3.39 -13.31 12.62
N ALA A 33 3.31 -14.22 11.65
CA ALA A 33 2.05 -14.59 11.00
C ALA A 33 1.01 -15.16 11.98
N ILE A 34 1.48 -15.85 13.04
CA ILE A 34 0.62 -16.48 14.05
C ILE A 34 0.19 -15.46 15.09
N GLU A 35 1.09 -14.57 15.52
CA GLU A 35 0.75 -13.44 16.38
C GLU A 35 -0.27 -12.52 15.70
N GLU A 36 -0.12 -12.25 14.42
CA GLU A 36 -1.10 -11.50 13.64
C GLU A 36 -2.45 -12.22 13.56
N ALA A 37 -2.45 -13.53 13.26
CA ALA A 37 -3.67 -14.32 13.26
C ALA A 37 -4.38 -14.32 14.63
N GLN A 38 -3.63 -14.39 15.73
CA GLN A 38 -4.15 -14.30 17.09
C GLN A 38 -4.73 -12.91 17.38
N ARG A 39 -4.04 -11.83 16.99
CA ARG A 39 -4.55 -10.46 17.14
C ARG A 39 -5.84 -10.26 16.34
N ASN A 40 -5.89 -10.77 15.12
CA ASN A 40 -7.09 -10.72 14.28
C ASN A 40 -8.25 -11.48 14.92
N HIS A 41 -8.00 -12.66 15.48
CA HIS A 41 -9.00 -13.42 16.21
C HIS A 41 -9.53 -12.66 17.44
N GLN A 42 -8.65 -12.05 18.22
CA GLN A 42 -9.02 -11.25 19.38
C GLN A 42 -9.86 -10.03 18.97
N ALA A 43 -9.46 -9.30 17.92
CA ALA A 43 -10.19 -8.15 17.40
C ALA A 43 -11.59 -8.55 16.91
N LEU A 44 -11.69 -9.63 16.12
CA LEU A 44 -12.98 -10.14 15.64
C LEU A 44 -13.88 -10.59 16.79
N SER A 45 -13.31 -11.23 17.80
CA SER A 45 -14.04 -11.66 19.00
C SER A 45 -14.59 -10.47 19.79
N GLN A 46 -13.82 -9.39 19.92
CA GLN A 46 -14.27 -8.15 20.58
C GLN A 46 -15.40 -7.48 19.79
N GLN A 47 -15.29 -7.43 18.46
CA GLN A 47 -16.35 -6.92 17.60
C GLN A 47 -17.62 -7.78 17.69
N ALA A 48 -17.49 -9.10 17.71
CA ALA A 48 -18.65 -9.97 17.91
C ALA A 48 -19.28 -9.78 19.29
N ALA A 49 -18.46 -9.57 20.34
CA ALA A 49 -18.96 -9.31 21.69
C ALA A 49 -19.80 -8.02 21.75
N SER A 50 -19.42 -6.95 21.04
CA SER A 50 -20.22 -5.72 21.01
C SER A 50 -21.55 -5.91 20.28
N VAL A 51 -21.56 -6.64 19.15
CA VAL A 51 -22.79 -6.97 18.40
C VAL A 51 -23.74 -7.84 19.23
N ILE A 52 -23.21 -8.89 19.87
CA ILE A 52 -23.99 -9.78 20.75
C ILE A 52 -24.48 -9.01 21.99
N GLY A 53 -23.66 -8.10 22.53
CA GLY A 53 -24.04 -7.23 23.63
C GLY A 53 -25.23 -6.34 23.28
N ASN A 54 -25.24 -5.75 22.08
CA ASN A 54 -26.33 -4.92 21.59
C ASN A 54 -27.63 -5.74 21.42
N GLN A 55 -27.54 -6.97 20.89
CA GLN A 55 -28.68 -7.89 20.82
C GLN A 55 -29.29 -8.16 22.21
N ARG A 56 -28.47 -8.44 23.23
CA ARG A 56 -28.94 -8.64 24.62
C ARG A 56 -29.54 -7.38 25.22
N GLN A 57 -28.99 -6.21 24.91
CA GLN A 57 -29.57 -4.93 25.36
C GLN A 57 -30.97 -4.72 24.78
N LEU A 58 -31.18 -5.03 23.50
CA LEU A 58 -32.51 -4.98 22.87
C LEU A 58 -33.47 -5.98 23.50
N GLU A 59 -33.01 -7.20 23.80
CA GLU A 59 -33.81 -8.22 24.51
C GLU A 59 -34.30 -7.73 25.87
N MET A 60 -33.41 -7.13 26.67
CA MET A 60 -33.78 -6.58 27.98
C MET A 60 -34.77 -5.41 27.87
N ARG A 61 -34.61 -4.55 26.86
CA ARG A 61 -35.55 -3.44 26.60
C ARG A 61 -36.92 -3.96 26.18
N LEU A 62 -36.94 -4.95 25.29
CA LEU A 62 -38.17 -5.60 24.83
C LEU A 62 -38.92 -6.23 26.01
N ASN A 63 -38.23 -6.99 26.88
CA ASN A 63 -38.84 -7.60 28.06
C ASN A 63 -39.41 -6.57 29.03
N ARG A 64 -38.74 -5.43 29.22
CA ARG A 64 -39.26 -4.34 30.05
C ARG A 64 -40.52 -3.71 29.45
N GLN A 65 -40.52 -3.44 28.15
CA GLN A 65 -41.69 -2.88 27.46
C GLN A 65 -42.88 -3.85 27.46
N LEU A 66 -42.64 -5.16 27.30
CA LEU A 66 -43.69 -6.17 27.42
C LEU A 66 -44.32 -6.17 28.82
N ALA A 67 -43.52 -5.99 29.89
CA ALA A 67 -44.05 -5.86 31.24
C ALA A 67 -44.85 -4.56 31.44
N ASP A 68 -44.45 -3.46 30.82
CA ASP A 68 -45.20 -2.20 30.85
C ASP A 68 -46.55 -2.32 30.12
N VAL A 69 -46.59 -3.01 28.97
CA VAL A 69 -47.82 -3.37 28.25
C VAL A 69 -48.75 -4.19 29.13
N GLU A 70 -48.25 -5.25 29.79
CA GLU A 70 -49.05 -6.07 30.70
C GLU A 70 -49.65 -5.25 31.84
N LYS A 71 -48.85 -4.38 32.47
CA LYS A 71 -49.31 -3.47 33.52
C LYS A 71 -50.39 -2.51 33.04
N LEU A 72 -50.21 -1.91 31.86
CA LEU A 72 -51.21 -1.00 31.27
C LEU A 72 -52.52 -1.75 30.96
N GLN A 73 -52.45 -2.97 30.43
CA GLN A 73 -53.64 -3.80 30.21
C GLN A 73 -54.40 -4.08 31.50
N VAL A 74 -53.70 -4.42 32.60
CA VAL A 74 -54.33 -4.61 33.92
C VAL A 74 -55.00 -3.32 34.40
N ASN A 75 -54.33 -2.17 34.26
CA ASN A 75 -54.89 -0.88 34.65
C ASN A 75 -56.14 -0.49 33.84
N VAL A 76 -56.14 -0.72 32.52
CA VAL A 76 -57.32 -0.50 31.67
C VAL A 76 -58.49 -1.35 32.15
N ARG A 77 -58.29 -2.66 32.34
CA ARG A 77 -59.36 -3.57 32.82
C ARG A 77 -59.90 -3.16 34.18
N GLN A 78 -59.02 -2.76 35.09
CA GLN A 78 -59.42 -2.30 36.43
C GLN A 78 -60.23 -1.01 36.37
N ALA A 79 -59.81 -0.02 35.55
CA ALA A 79 -60.53 1.23 35.37
C ALA A 79 -61.93 1.01 34.79
N LEU A 80 -62.06 0.14 33.78
CA LEU A 80 -63.36 -0.25 33.20
C LEU A 80 -64.26 -0.95 34.23
N THR A 81 -63.71 -1.88 35.01
CA THR A 81 -64.47 -2.56 36.07
C THR A 81 -65.01 -1.57 37.11
N LEU A 82 -64.23 -0.56 37.48
CA LEU A 82 -64.67 0.49 38.41
C LEU A 82 -65.71 1.42 37.77
N ALA A 83 -65.57 1.73 36.48
CA ALA A 83 -66.56 2.52 35.73
C ALA A 83 -67.92 1.81 35.66
N ASP A 84 -67.92 0.50 35.41
CA ASP A 84 -69.13 -0.34 35.38
C ASP A 84 -69.80 -0.39 36.76
N GLN A 85 -69.02 -0.54 37.83
CA GLN A 85 -69.52 -0.51 39.21
C GLN A 85 -70.14 0.84 39.56
N ALA A 86 -69.49 1.95 39.20
CA ALA A 86 -70.02 3.30 39.44
C ALA A 86 -71.33 3.53 38.65
N THR A 87 -71.39 3.03 37.41
CA THR A 87 -72.59 3.08 36.56
C THR A 87 -73.74 2.29 37.20
N GLY A 88 -73.49 1.05 37.64
CA GLY A 88 -74.49 0.21 38.32
C GLY A 88 -74.96 0.78 39.66
N SER A 89 -74.14 1.60 40.31
CA SER A 89 -74.46 2.29 41.57
C SER A 89 -75.18 3.63 41.36
N GLY A 90 -75.36 4.09 40.11
CA GLY A 90 -75.99 5.37 39.79
C GLY A 90 -75.09 6.60 39.94
N ASP A 91 -73.79 6.43 40.18
CA ASP A 91 -72.83 7.53 40.37
C ASP A 91 -72.20 7.92 39.02
N ALA A 92 -72.97 8.69 38.23
CA ALA A 92 -72.62 9.07 36.85
C ALA A 92 -71.32 9.90 36.74
N SER A 93 -71.00 10.71 37.76
CA SER A 93 -69.77 11.50 37.78
C SER A 93 -68.55 10.60 37.87
N LYS A 94 -68.52 9.67 38.83
CA LYS A 94 -67.40 8.73 38.98
C LYS A 94 -67.26 7.77 37.80
N ALA A 95 -68.38 7.32 37.23
CA ALA A 95 -68.35 6.50 36.02
C ALA A 95 -67.61 7.22 34.87
N THR A 96 -67.89 8.51 34.68
CA THR A 96 -67.21 9.33 33.67
C THR A 96 -65.72 9.49 33.97
N GLU A 97 -65.34 9.74 35.23
CA GLU A 97 -63.94 9.86 35.62
C GLU A 97 -63.14 8.57 35.37
N TYR A 98 -63.69 7.41 35.73
CA TYR A 98 -63.04 6.11 35.48
C TYR A 98 -62.97 5.76 34.00
N ASN A 99 -63.99 6.12 33.20
CA ASN A 99 -63.94 5.96 31.75
C ASN A 99 -62.83 6.82 31.12
N ASN A 100 -62.71 8.08 31.52
CA ASN A 100 -61.62 8.95 31.04
C ASN A 100 -60.24 8.39 31.42
N ALA A 101 -60.10 7.82 32.63
CA ALA A 101 -58.87 7.15 33.04
C ALA A 101 -58.57 5.89 32.21
N ALA A 102 -59.59 5.08 31.92
CA ALA A 102 -59.46 3.91 31.05
C ALA A 102 -59.01 4.30 29.64
N GLU A 103 -59.60 5.35 29.06
CA GLU A 103 -59.20 5.89 27.76
C GLU A 103 -57.74 6.37 27.76
N ALA A 104 -57.31 7.07 28.82
CA ALA A 104 -55.93 7.52 28.96
C ALA A 104 -54.94 6.34 29.05
N PHE A 105 -55.26 5.29 29.82
CA PHE A 105 -54.43 4.09 29.88
C PHE A 105 -54.44 3.32 28.55
N ALA A 106 -55.57 3.28 27.83
CA ALA A 106 -55.66 2.64 26.52
C ALA A 106 -54.80 3.36 25.48
N ALA A 107 -54.78 4.69 25.48
CA ALA A 107 -53.90 5.47 24.60
C ALA A 107 -52.41 5.20 24.88
N GLN A 108 -52.03 5.09 26.16
CA GLN A 108 -50.68 4.70 26.55
C GLN A 108 -50.35 3.26 26.15
N LEU A 109 -51.32 2.34 26.29
CA LEU A 109 -51.17 0.94 25.90
C LEU A 109 -50.85 0.80 24.41
N VAL A 110 -51.60 1.47 23.53
CA VAL A 110 -51.35 1.45 22.08
C VAL A 110 -49.95 1.96 21.75
N THR A 111 -49.50 3.03 22.42
CA THR A 111 -48.15 3.58 22.23
C THR A 111 -47.07 2.57 22.67
N ALA A 112 -47.28 1.90 23.80
CA ALA A 112 -46.36 0.88 24.31
C ALA A 112 -46.31 -0.35 23.39
N GLU A 113 -47.46 -0.81 22.90
CA GLU A 113 -47.58 -1.93 21.95
C GLU A 113 -46.84 -1.64 20.63
N GLN A 114 -46.98 -0.43 20.08
CA GLN A 114 -46.20 -0.01 18.90
C GLN A 114 -44.70 -0.05 19.17
N SER A 115 -44.26 0.43 20.34
CA SER A 115 -42.84 0.40 20.71
C SER A 115 -42.28 -1.02 20.87
N VAL A 116 -43.11 -1.97 21.32
CA VAL A 116 -42.76 -3.39 21.38
C VAL A 116 -42.56 -3.95 19.99
N GLU A 117 -43.43 -3.63 19.05
CA GLU A 117 -43.32 -4.09 17.65
C GLU A 117 -42.06 -3.53 16.96
N ASP A 118 -41.77 -2.25 17.16
CA ASP A 118 -40.53 -1.64 16.67
C ASP A 118 -39.27 -2.29 17.28
N LEU A 119 -39.28 -2.53 18.60
CA LEU A 119 -38.18 -3.21 19.30
C LEU A 119 -38.02 -4.66 18.85
N LYS A 120 -39.12 -5.36 18.56
CA LYS A 120 -39.10 -6.73 18.05
C LYS A 120 -38.40 -6.78 16.69
N ALA A 121 -38.76 -5.87 15.77
CA ALA A 121 -38.10 -5.79 14.47
C ALA A 121 -36.58 -5.53 14.61
N LEU A 122 -36.18 -4.61 15.49
CA LEU A 122 -34.77 -4.35 15.77
C LEU A 122 -34.07 -5.55 16.44
N HIS A 123 -34.76 -6.25 17.35
CA HIS A 123 -34.23 -7.44 18.02
C HIS A 123 -33.99 -8.57 17.02
N ASP A 124 -34.92 -8.81 16.09
CA ASP A 124 -34.78 -9.84 15.06
C ASP A 124 -33.60 -9.54 14.12
N GLN A 125 -33.42 -8.28 13.73
CA GLN A 125 -32.25 -7.85 12.97
C GLN A 125 -30.95 -8.08 13.75
N ALA A 126 -30.93 -7.72 15.04
CA ALA A 126 -29.78 -7.92 15.91
C ALA A 126 -29.47 -9.40 16.16
N LEU A 127 -30.49 -10.26 16.19
CA LEU A 127 -30.34 -11.72 16.32
C LEU A 127 -29.63 -12.30 15.10
N ALA A 128 -30.03 -11.89 13.89
CA ALA A 128 -29.35 -12.29 12.66
C ALA A 128 -27.89 -11.80 12.62
N ALA A 129 -27.64 -10.54 12.97
CA ALA A 129 -26.29 -9.99 13.03
C ALA A 129 -25.41 -10.70 14.07
N ALA A 130 -25.95 -10.99 15.25
CA ALA A 130 -25.26 -11.74 16.30
C ALA A 130 -24.93 -13.18 15.88
N ALA A 131 -25.84 -13.84 15.15
CA ALA A 131 -25.59 -15.18 14.60
C ALA A 131 -24.46 -15.18 13.57
N GLN A 132 -24.45 -14.19 12.66
CA GLN A 132 -23.37 -14.01 11.68
C GLN A 132 -22.03 -13.72 12.37
N ALA A 133 -22.03 -12.85 13.38
CA ALA A 133 -20.81 -12.54 14.14
C ALA A 133 -20.24 -13.76 14.87
N LYS A 134 -21.10 -14.57 15.51
CA LYS A 134 -20.69 -15.84 16.15
C LYS A 134 -20.06 -16.79 15.14
N LYS A 135 -20.71 -16.98 13.99
CA LYS A 135 -20.19 -17.83 12.91
C LYS A 135 -18.84 -17.34 12.39
N ALA A 136 -18.66 -16.03 12.23
CA ALA A 136 -17.39 -15.45 11.79
C ALA A 136 -16.26 -15.71 12.80
N VAL A 137 -16.55 -15.57 14.11
CA VAL A 137 -15.58 -15.88 15.17
C VAL A 137 -15.20 -17.35 15.18
N GLU A 138 -16.18 -18.26 15.03
CA GLU A 138 -15.95 -19.70 14.97
C GLU A 138 -15.09 -20.09 13.75
N GLN A 139 -15.43 -19.56 12.57
CA GLN A 139 -14.64 -19.78 11.35
C GLN A 139 -13.21 -19.27 11.51
N ASN A 140 -13.04 -18.09 12.12
CA ASN A 140 -11.71 -17.54 12.38
C ASN A 140 -10.91 -18.37 13.39
N ALA A 141 -11.57 -18.89 14.43
CA ALA A 141 -10.93 -19.81 15.38
C ALA A 141 -10.45 -21.09 14.69
N MET A 142 -11.24 -21.67 13.78
CA MET A 142 -10.84 -22.84 12.99
C MET A 142 -9.63 -22.52 12.10
N MET A 143 -9.64 -21.38 11.39
CA MET A 143 -8.50 -20.95 10.57
C MET A 143 -7.24 -20.70 11.42
N LEU A 144 -7.38 -20.10 12.60
CA LEU A 144 -6.27 -19.91 13.53
C LEU A 144 -5.67 -21.26 13.96
N GLN A 145 -6.52 -22.24 14.28
CA GLN A 145 -6.06 -23.59 14.63
C GLN A 145 -5.32 -24.28 13.48
N GLN A 146 -5.81 -24.14 12.24
CA GLN A 146 -5.13 -24.64 11.04
C GLN A 146 -3.75 -24.00 10.87
N ARG A 147 -3.64 -22.67 11.00
CA ARG A 147 -2.36 -21.96 10.94
C ARG A 147 -1.39 -22.41 12.03
N ILE A 148 -1.87 -22.66 13.24
CA ILE A 148 -1.03 -23.19 14.34
C ILE A 148 -0.49 -24.59 14.01
N ALA A 149 -1.31 -25.45 13.41
CA ALA A 149 -0.87 -26.78 12.96
C ALA A 149 0.18 -26.67 11.84
N GLU A 150 -0.05 -25.79 10.85
CA GLU A 150 0.90 -25.50 9.77
C GLU A 150 2.21 -24.93 10.30
N ARG A 151 2.18 -24.00 11.27
CA ARG A 151 3.37 -23.50 11.97
C ARG A 151 4.21 -24.64 12.51
N THR A 152 3.58 -25.58 13.24
CA THR A 152 4.30 -26.71 13.86
C THR A 152 4.99 -27.56 12.80
N LYS A 153 4.30 -27.84 11.69
CA LYS A 153 4.85 -28.57 10.54
C LYS A 153 6.03 -27.82 9.90
N LEU A 154 5.87 -26.53 9.62
CA LEU A 154 6.91 -25.69 9.00
C LEU A 154 8.14 -25.53 9.90
N LEU A 155 7.95 -25.38 11.21
CA LEU A 155 9.06 -25.31 12.17
C LEU A 155 9.84 -26.63 12.23
N SER A 156 9.15 -27.77 12.25
CA SER A 156 9.82 -29.08 12.21
C SER A 156 10.62 -29.28 10.93
N GLN A 157 10.05 -28.90 9.78
CA GLN A 157 10.76 -28.94 8.48
C GLN A 157 11.97 -28.01 8.46
N LEU A 158 11.83 -26.80 9.03
CA LEU A 158 12.91 -25.83 9.13
C LEU A 158 14.05 -26.36 10.02
N GLU A 159 13.73 -26.99 11.14
CA GLU A 159 14.73 -27.61 12.02
C GLU A 159 15.46 -28.76 11.31
N GLN A 160 14.74 -29.59 10.55
CA GLN A 160 15.34 -30.65 9.74
C GLN A 160 16.27 -30.08 8.65
N ALA A 161 15.85 -29.01 7.97
CA ALA A 161 16.67 -28.33 6.96
C ALA A 161 17.93 -27.69 7.59
N LYS A 162 17.77 -26.97 8.72
CA LYS A 162 18.90 -26.36 9.45
C LYS A 162 19.91 -27.41 9.93
N MET A 163 19.46 -28.59 10.35
CA MET A 163 20.37 -29.70 10.71
C MET A 163 21.18 -30.17 9.50
N GLN A 164 20.56 -30.32 8.33
CA GLN A 164 21.26 -30.70 7.10
C GLN A 164 22.24 -29.62 6.64
N GLU A 165 21.85 -28.34 6.73
CA GLU A 165 22.72 -27.20 6.46
C GLU A 165 23.92 -27.18 7.42
N GLN A 166 23.70 -27.40 8.72
CA GLN A 166 24.76 -27.44 9.72
C GLN A 166 25.73 -28.60 9.48
N VAL A 167 25.22 -29.81 9.21
CA VAL A 167 26.06 -30.97 8.86
C VAL A 167 26.85 -30.70 7.59
N SER A 168 26.22 -30.14 6.55
CA SER A 168 26.90 -29.79 5.29
C SER A 168 27.96 -28.70 5.50
N ALA A 169 27.68 -27.70 6.35
CA ALA A 169 28.64 -26.65 6.70
C ALA A 169 29.82 -27.22 7.49
N SER A 170 29.60 -28.16 8.42
CA SER A 170 30.66 -28.87 9.12
C SER A 170 31.50 -29.74 8.17
N LEU A 171 30.88 -30.42 7.21
CA LEU A 171 31.60 -31.20 6.20
C LEU A 171 32.43 -30.29 5.28
N ARG A 172 31.89 -29.13 4.86
CA ARG A 172 32.64 -28.13 4.08
C ARG A 172 33.80 -27.54 4.88
N SER A 173 33.60 -27.17 6.14
CA SER A 173 34.68 -26.62 6.97
C SER A 173 35.78 -27.66 7.24
N MET A 174 35.41 -28.94 7.42
CA MET A 174 36.38 -30.04 7.48
C MET A 174 37.10 -30.25 6.14
N SER A 175 36.39 -30.15 5.01
CA SER A 175 36.98 -30.28 3.66
C SER A 175 37.89 -29.11 3.30
N GLU A 176 37.56 -27.89 3.71
CA GLU A 176 38.40 -26.69 3.56
C GLU A 176 39.66 -26.78 4.43
N LEU A 177 39.57 -27.39 5.61
CA LEU A 177 40.71 -27.62 6.49
C LEU A 177 41.57 -28.82 6.05
N ALA A 178 40.99 -29.80 5.35
CA ALA A 178 41.67 -31.00 4.88
C ALA A 178 42.19 -30.93 3.43
N ALA A 179 41.91 -29.85 2.68
CA ALA A 179 42.48 -29.64 1.36
C ALA A 179 43.97 -29.24 1.47
N PRO A 180 44.92 -30.05 0.97
CA PRO A 180 46.32 -29.61 0.88
C PRO A 180 46.45 -28.67 -0.31
N GLY A 181 46.28 -27.36 -0.10
CA GLY A 181 46.49 -26.40 -1.18
C GLY A 181 45.81 -25.04 -1.02
N ASN A 182 45.98 -24.34 0.10
CA ASN A 182 45.72 -22.90 0.14
C ASN A 182 46.94 -22.09 -0.35
N THR A 183 47.52 -22.53 -1.46
CA THR A 183 48.43 -21.73 -2.28
C THR A 183 47.72 -21.54 -3.61
N PRO A 184 47.29 -20.31 -3.97
CA PRO A 184 46.66 -20.09 -5.27
C PRO A 184 47.57 -20.66 -6.36
N SER A 185 47.00 -21.50 -7.22
CA SER A 185 47.78 -22.10 -8.30
C SER A 185 48.28 -20.99 -9.22
N LEU A 186 49.48 -21.17 -9.79
CA LEU A 186 50.06 -20.18 -10.71
C LEU A 186 49.12 -19.86 -11.89
N ASP A 187 48.25 -20.79 -12.27
CA ASP A 187 47.27 -20.61 -13.34
C ASP A 187 46.10 -19.70 -12.92
N GLU A 188 45.56 -19.80 -11.70
CA GLU A 188 44.51 -18.88 -11.21
C GLU A 188 45.04 -17.44 -11.06
N VAL A 189 46.32 -17.29 -10.67
CA VAL A 189 46.98 -15.99 -10.62
C VAL A 189 47.20 -15.45 -12.03
N ARG A 190 47.60 -16.30 -12.98
CA ARG A 190 47.74 -15.93 -14.40
C ARG A 190 46.42 -15.43 -14.97
N ASP A 191 45.32 -16.17 -14.82
CA ASP A 191 44.00 -15.78 -15.31
C ASP A 191 43.53 -14.44 -14.73
N LYS A 192 43.82 -14.19 -13.44
CA LYS A 192 43.48 -12.92 -12.78
C LYS A 192 44.30 -11.74 -13.30
N ILE A 193 45.58 -11.98 -13.65
CA ILE A 193 46.45 -10.99 -14.28
C ILE A 193 45.98 -10.71 -15.70
N GLU A 194 45.69 -11.74 -16.50
CA GLU A 194 45.20 -11.61 -17.87
C GLU A 194 43.87 -10.85 -17.94
N ARG A 195 42.94 -11.14 -17.02
CA ARG A 195 41.66 -10.43 -16.93
C ARG A 195 41.82 -8.96 -16.55
N ARG A 196 42.77 -8.65 -15.65
CA ARG A 196 43.11 -7.25 -15.33
C ARG A 196 43.77 -6.55 -16.51
N TYR A 197 44.64 -7.24 -17.23
CA TYR A 197 45.32 -6.70 -18.40
C TYR A 197 44.32 -6.41 -19.54
N ALA A 198 43.42 -7.36 -19.86
CA ALA A 198 42.36 -7.18 -20.84
C ALA A 198 41.40 -6.04 -20.46
N ASN A 199 41.02 -5.92 -19.19
CA ASN A 199 40.20 -4.80 -18.71
C ASN A 199 40.94 -3.46 -18.83
N ALA A 200 42.23 -3.41 -18.52
CA ALA A 200 43.02 -2.19 -18.67
C ALA A 200 43.17 -1.76 -20.13
N LEU A 201 43.39 -2.72 -21.04
CA LEU A 201 43.39 -2.49 -22.49
C LEU A 201 42.04 -2.01 -23.00
N GLY A 202 40.94 -2.64 -22.59
CA GLY A 202 39.59 -2.19 -22.96
C GLY A 202 39.25 -0.80 -22.43
N GLN A 203 39.70 -0.45 -21.22
CA GLN A 203 39.57 0.90 -20.67
C GLN A 203 40.42 1.93 -21.44
N ALA A 204 41.62 1.54 -21.88
CA ALA A 204 42.47 2.40 -22.71
C ALA A 204 41.89 2.63 -24.11
N GLU A 205 41.30 1.61 -24.74
CA GLU A 205 40.58 1.74 -26.01
C GLU A 205 39.30 2.59 -25.87
N LEU A 206 38.58 2.47 -24.76
CA LEU A 206 37.43 3.33 -24.44
C LEU A 206 37.85 4.78 -24.21
N ALA A 207 39.00 5.02 -23.57
CA ALA A 207 39.54 6.37 -23.41
C ALA A 207 39.93 7.00 -24.76
N GLN A 208 40.58 6.23 -25.65
CA GLN A 208 40.90 6.66 -27.01
C GLN A 208 39.66 6.91 -27.88
N ASN A 209 38.60 6.10 -27.73
CA ASN A 209 37.35 6.24 -28.51
C ASN A 209 36.26 7.09 -27.83
N SER A 210 36.58 7.69 -26.67
CA SER A 210 35.66 8.56 -25.94
C SER A 210 35.31 9.80 -26.76
N VAL A 211 34.09 10.29 -26.59
CA VAL A 211 33.57 11.49 -27.25
C VAL A 211 34.48 12.71 -27.01
N GLN A 212 35.21 12.75 -25.89
CA GLN A 212 36.25 13.74 -25.59
C GLN A 212 37.45 13.67 -26.55
N GLY A 213 37.95 12.48 -26.92
CA GLY A 213 39.04 12.33 -27.90
C GLY A 213 38.64 12.83 -29.29
N ARG A 214 37.44 12.43 -29.75
CA ARG A 214 36.86 12.94 -31.02
C ARG A 214 36.57 14.44 -30.98
N MET A 215 36.25 15.02 -29.81
CA MET A 215 36.02 16.45 -29.67
C MET A 215 37.33 17.26 -29.75
N ILE A 216 38.43 16.76 -29.19
CA ILE A 216 39.76 17.38 -29.31
C ILE A 216 40.25 17.33 -30.77
N GLU A 217 40.02 16.22 -31.47
CA GLU A 217 40.40 16.06 -32.88
C GLU A 217 39.59 17.01 -33.80
N VAL A 218 38.28 17.16 -33.54
CA VAL A 218 37.43 18.15 -34.23
C VAL A 218 37.86 19.58 -33.91
N GLN A 219 38.25 19.87 -32.68
CA GLN A 219 38.72 21.20 -32.29
C GLN A 219 40.07 21.55 -32.94
N GLN A 220 40.97 20.58 -33.08
CA GLN A 220 42.25 20.74 -33.77
C GLN A 220 42.07 20.90 -35.30
N ALA A 221 41.17 20.13 -35.91
CA ALA A 221 40.77 20.29 -37.30
C ALA A 221 40.13 21.67 -37.56
N SER A 222 39.31 22.16 -36.63
CA SER A 222 38.70 23.50 -36.71
C SER A 222 39.76 24.61 -36.64
N VAL A 223 40.79 24.47 -35.81
CA VAL A 223 41.91 25.43 -35.71
C VAL A 223 42.77 25.42 -36.98
N GLN A 224 43.05 24.25 -37.57
CA GLN A 224 43.80 24.16 -38.82
C GLN A 224 43.01 24.74 -40.01
N MET A 225 41.69 24.48 -40.09
CA MET A 225 40.82 25.10 -41.09
C MET A 225 40.73 26.64 -40.92
N ALA A 226 40.61 27.13 -39.68
CA ALA A 226 40.61 28.56 -39.40
C ALA A 226 41.97 29.21 -39.76
N GLY A 227 43.08 28.50 -39.53
CA GLY A 227 44.41 28.93 -39.93
C GLY A 227 44.58 29.03 -41.45
N HIS A 228 44.10 28.04 -42.21
CA HIS A 228 44.12 28.08 -43.68
C HIS A 228 43.23 29.19 -44.24
N SER A 229 42.02 29.38 -43.72
CA SER A 229 41.14 30.48 -44.14
C SER A 229 41.76 31.86 -43.85
N ARG A 230 42.44 32.01 -42.71
CA ARG A 230 43.15 33.26 -42.38
C ARG A 230 44.35 33.51 -43.29
N LEU A 231 45.10 32.46 -43.63
CA LEU A 231 46.20 32.53 -44.60
C LEU A 231 45.71 32.89 -46.01
N GLU A 232 44.58 32.34 -46.45
CA GLU A 232 43.96 32.69 -47.72
C GLU A 232 43.43 34.12 -47.73
N GLN A 233 42.81 34.59 -46.64
CA GLN A 233 42.41 35.99 -46.50
C GLN A 233 43.62 36.94 -46.55
N ILE A 234 44.72 36.60 -45.88
CA ILE A 234 45.97 37.39 -45.92
C ILE A 234 46.57 37.37 -47.33
N ARG A 235 46.52 36.23 -48.02
CA ARG A 235 47.03 36.09 -49.38
C ARG A 235 46.15 36.86 -50.38
N ALA A 236 44.83 36.86 -50.17
CA ALA A 236 43.87 37.65 -50.95
C ALA A 236 44.03 39.15 -50.69
N SER A 237 44.23 39.58 -49.44
CA SER A 237 44.48 40.99 -49.12
C SER A 237 45.82 41.47 -49.69
N MET A 238 46.86 40.62 -49.70
CA MET A 238 48.13 40.91 -50.36
C MET A 238 48.03 40.97 -51.89
N LYS A 239 47.05 40.28 -52.48
CA LYS A 239 46.78 40.30 -53.94
C LYS A 239 45.79 41.42 -54.34
N GLY A 240 45.02 41.94 -53.39
CA GLY A 240 44.11 43.08 -53.57
C GLY A 240 44.77 44.46 -53.45
N GLU A 241 45.97 44.54 -52.87
CA GLU A 241 46.71 45.81 -52.68
C GLU A 241 47.64 46.18 -53.85
N ALA A 242 47.58 45.46 -54.98
CA ALA A 242 48.32 45.77 -56.20
C ALA A 242 47.38 45.84 -57.41
N LEU A 243 46.53 46.88 -57.45
CA LEU A 243 46.05 47.63 -58.64
C LEU A 243 44.86 48.54 -58.25
N PRO A 244 45.00 49.88 -58.31
CA PRO A 244 43.89 50.79 -58.51
C PRO A 244 43.96 51.40 -59.92
N SER A 245 43.04 51.00 -60.79
CA SER A 245 42.56 51.74 -61.96
C SER A 245 41.61 50.81 -62.70
N GLY A 246 40.37 51.12 -63.01
CA GLY A 246 39.57 52.33 -62.95
C GLY A 246 38.25 51.98 -63.68
N GLY A 247 37.27 52.87 -63.63
CA GLY A 247 36.15 52.84 -64.57
C GLY A 247 34.87 52.13 -64.11
N THR A 248 33.95 52.94 -63.58
CA THR A 248 32.54 53.07 -64.06
C THR A 248 31.84 51.84 -64.66
N ALA A 249 30.72 51.42 -64.05
CA ALA A 249 29.37 51.52 -64.63
C ALA A 249 28.34 50.60 -63.91
N THR A 250 27.22 51.19 -63.49
CA THR A 250 25.87 50.62 -63.24
C THR A 250 25.37 49.88 -64.51
N PRO A 251 24.52 48.81 -64.51
CA PRO A 251 23.12 48.81 -63.99
C PRO A 251 22.53 47.49 -63.42
N ALA A 252 21.25 47.60 -62.97
CA ALA A 252 20.27 46.62 -62.44
C ALA A 252 19.94 45.42 -63.40
N PRO A 253 18.95 44.50 -63.20
CA PRO A 253 17.88 44.36 -62.17
C PRO A 253 17.50 42.90 -61.70
N ALA A 254 16.53 42.82 -60.78
CA ALA A 254 15.43 41.83 -60.56
C ALA A 254 15.62 40.30 -60.74
N THR A 255 15.18 39.49 -59.77
CA THR A 255 13.86 38.78 -59.72
C THR A 255 13.83 37.70 -58.62
N ALA A 256 12.72 37.65 -57.86
CA ALA A 256 12.26 36.49 -57.07
C ALA A 256 11.79 35.34 -58.03
N PRO A 257 11.45 34.11 -57.58
CA PRO A 257 10.37 33.78 -56.62
C PRO A 257 10.85 32.82 -55.52
N GLU A 258 10.30 32.82 -54.31
CA GLU A 258 8.96 32.35 -53.89
C GLU A 258 8.75 30.84 -53.95
N GLN A 259 8.09 30.37 -52.88
CA GLN A 259 7.33 29.13 -52.69
C GLN A 259 8.03 28.00 -51.94
N ALA A 260 7.42 27.33 -50.97
CA ALA A 260 6.26 27.61 -50.13
C ALA A 260 6.26 26.47 -49.09
N ASN A 261 6.14 26.82 -47.82
CA ASN A 261 5.57 25.93 -46.81
C ASN A 261 4.06 25.76 -47.14
N PRO A 262 3.35 24.69 -46.74
CA PRO A 262 2.73 24.72 -45.41
C PRO A 262 2.63 23.32 -44.74
N ALA A 263 2.89 23.18 -43.44
CA ALA A 263 1.91 23.36 -42.36
C ALA A 263 0.56 22.65 -42.59
N ASN A 264 0.31 21.58 -41.84
CA ASN A 264 -1.01 20.97 -41.67
C ASN A 264 -1.52 21.23 -40.24
N PRO A 265 -2.65 21.92 -40.05
CA PRO A 265 -3.29 22.07 -38.75
C PRO A 265 -4.60 21.26 -38.62
N LEU A 266 -4.96 21.01 -37.36
CA LEU A 266 -6.32 20.91 -36.81
C LEU A 266 -7.27 19.75 -37.22
N GLY A 267 -7.66 18.98 -36.20
CA GLY A 267 -9.07 18.94 -35.78
C GLY A 267 -9.90 17.69 -36.06
N GLN A 268 -10.84 17.46 -35.12
CA GLN A 268 -12.02 16.57 -35.15
C GLN A 268 -11.70 15.10 -34.80
N GLN A 269 -12.40 14.42 -33.88
CA GLN A 269 -13.75 14.54 -33.32
C GLN A 269 -13.78 14.01 -31.88
#